data_AF-A0A1B6HD79-F1
#
_entry.id   AF-A0A1B6HD79-F1
#
_cell.length_a   1.000
_cell.length_b   1.000
_cell.length_c   1.000
_cell.angle_alpha   90.00
_cell.angle_beta   90.00
_cell.angle_gamma   90.00
#
_symmetry.space_group_name_H-M   'P 1'
#
loop_
_entity.id
_entity.type
_entity.pdbx_description
1 polymer ?
#
loop_
_entity_poly.entity_id
_entity_poly.type
_entity_poly.pdbx_seq_one_letter_code
_entity_poly.pdbx_strand_id
1 'polypeptide(L)'
;PIYFTALYESKSNLHRIKYVLEGVEDSVKSMNVNLQSRIMPPLKQEITQQMNTKIIKPLCEEIETNLRLHTHSHLQSQEIPLQTVQPDCKDSLSLPPLYLFHSFVSLKGKIGNYLEKTFYDLTTVALHDWRTYGEMRCLAQHKYNISTVEDTLPSQTLEQGLDVLEIMRNIHIFVSKYQYNLNNQIFIEHSSNNKHLNTINIRHIANSIRTHGTGIMNTTVNFTYQFLRKKLIIFSQFLYDEHIKSRLLKDLCFFRDNKVQLDSKYSYERAEKFNKGIRRLGVTQEGLTYLDQFRILITHIGNAMGYVRMIRSEGLHCCS
;
A
#
# COMPACT_ATOMS: atom_id res chain seq x y z
N PRO A 1 0.34 40.33 20.21
CA PRO A 1 -0.46 39.70 19.13
C PRO A 1 -0.25 40.35 17.73
N ILE A 2 -0.51 41.66 17.58
CA ILE A 2 -0.43 42.38 16.28
C ILE A 2 1.02 42.46 15.75
N TYR A 3 2.00 42.53 16.65
CA TYR A 3 3.42 42.56 16.30
C TYR A 3 3.89 41.31 15.55
N PHE A 4 3.47 40.11 16.01
CA PHE A 4 3.89 38.85 15.37
C PHE A 4 3.25 38.64 14.00
N THR A 5 2.02 39.11 13.79
CA THR A 5 1.37 39.08 12.46
C THR A 5 2.02 40.06 11.49
N ALA A 6 2.30 41.30 11.93
CA ALA A 6 3.00 42.29 11.10
C ALA A 6 4.45 41.88 10.77
N LEU A 7 5.13 41.18 11.67
CA LEU A 7 6.47 40.63 11.40
C LEU A 7 6.46 39.50 10.38
N TYR A 8 5.45 38.62 10.43
CA TYR A 8 5.32 37.55 9.46
C TYR A 8 4.99 38.12 8.06
N GLU A 9 4.08 39.09 7.99
CA GLU A 9 3.69 39.78 6.74
C GLU A 9 4.82 40.60 6.12
N SER A 10 5.62 41.29 6.95
CA SER A 10 6.73 42.11 6.45
C SER A 10 7.92 41.29 5.95
N LYS A 11 8.00 39.98 6.25
CA LYS A 11 9.14 39.06 5.96
C LYS A 11 10.53 39.59 6.35
N SER A 12 10.60 40.74 7.03
CA SER A 12 11.83 41.49 7.28
C SER A 12 12.41 41.11 8.64
N ASN A 13 13.49 40.35 8.57
CA ASN A 13 14.40 39.99 9.66
C ASN A 13 13.70 39.47 10.93
N LEU A 14 13.37 38.17 10.94
CA LEU A 14 13.04 37.43 12.15
C LEU A 14 14.08 37.62 13.28
N HIS A 15 15.30 38.09 12.97
CA HIS A 15 16.30 38.54 13.94
C HIS A 15 15.76 39.62 14.90
N ARG A 16 14.81 40.46 14.47
CA ARG A 16 14.15 41.49 15.31
C ARG A 16 13.29 40.89 16.42
N ILE A 17 12.81 39.66 16.25
CA ILE A 17 12.07 38.96 17.30
C ILE A 17 12.96 38.75 18.52
N LYS A 18 14.25 38.42 18.32
CA LYS A 18 15.20 38.21 19.41
C LYS A 18 15.29 39.44 20.32
N TYR A 19 15.47 40.63 19.74
CA TYR A 19 15.60 41.87 20.51
C TYR A 19 14.32 42.24 21.28
N VAL A 20 13.14 41.98 20.69
CA VAL A 20 11.87 42.22 21.41
C VAL A 20 11.68 41.22 22.55
N LEU A 21 12.06 39.95 22.35
CA LEU A 21 11.99 38.95 23.39
C LEU A 21 12.98 39.25 24.54
N GLU A 22 14.19 39.68 24.21
CA GLU A 22 15.19 40.14 25.20
C GLU A 22 14.67 41.36 25.98
N GLY A 23 14.07 42.35 25.31
CA GLY A 23 13.49 43.52 25.99
C GLY A 23 12.32 43.17 26.93
N VAL A 24 11.50 42.18 26.55
CA VAL A 24 10.44 41.66 27.44
C VAL A 24 11.06 40.90 28.62
N GLU A 25 12.12 40.13 28.40
CA GLU A 25 12.82 39.42 29.47
C GLU A 25 13.45 40.39 30.48
N ASP A 26 14.08 41.46 30.01
CA ASP A 26 14.69 42.49 30.86
C ASP A 26 13.64 43.26 31.68
N SER A 27 12.48 43.52 31.09
CA SER A 27 11.34 44.15 31.79
C SER A 27 10.79 43.27 32.92
N VAL A 28 10.88 41.95 32.77
CA VAL A 28 10.45 40.99 33.80
C VAL A 28 11.55 40.84 34.88
N LYS A 29 12.83 40.89 34.51
CA LYS A 29 13.96 40.86 35.45
C LYS A 29 13.98 42.05 36.42
N SER A 30 13.47 43.21 36.02
CA SER A 30 13.38 44.40 36.90
C SER A 30 12.22 44.36 37.91
N MET A 31 11.34 43.36 37.88
CA MET A 31 10.21 43.24 38.83
C MET A 31 10.58 42.54 40.14
N ASN A 32 9.81 42.79 41.21
CA ASN A 32 9.95 42.08 42.49
C ASN A 32 9.83 40.55 42.34
N VAL A 33 10.65 39.80 43.09
CA VAL A 33 10.78 38.33 43.04
C VAL A 33 9.43 37.58 43.18
N ASN A 34 8.52 38.11 44.01
CA ASN A 34 7.18 37.53 44.21
C ASN A 34 6.23 37.73 43.03
N LEU A 35 6.41 38.80 42.25
CA LEU A 35 5.62 39.07 41.04
C LEU A 35 6.19 38.32 39.83
N GLN A 36 7.51 38.16 39.78
CA GLN A 36 8.20 37.36 38.76
C GLN A 36 7.70 35.92 38.74
N SER A 37 7.63 35.24 39.89
CA SER A 37 7.18 33.85 39.97
C SER A 37 5.73 33.65 39.52
N ARG A 38 4.88 34.68 39.66
CA ARG A 38 3.45 34.62 39.33
C ARG A 38 3.12 34.98 37.88
N ILE A 39 3.86 35.93 37.29
CA ILE A 39 3.60 36.46 35.94
C ILE A 39 4.39 35.74 34.86
N MET A 40 5.58 35.21 35.20
CA MET A 40 6.46 34.54 34.24
C MET A 40 5.85 33.28 33.59
N PRO A 41 5.15 32.37 34.31
CA PRO A 41 4.53 31.21 33.67
C PRO A 41 3.41 31.54 32.65
N PRO A 42 2.40 32.37 32.95
CA PRO A 42 1.34 32.69 31.98
C PRO A 42 1.87 33.51 30.79
N LEU A 43 2.79 34.46 31.03
CA LEU A 43 3.43 35.23 29.95
C LEU A 43 4.24 34.33 29.01
N LYS A 44 5.01 33.39 29.57
CA LYS A 44 5.76 32.41 28.78
C LYS A 44 4.83 31.54 27.93
N GLN A 45 3.71 31.07 28.49
CA GLN A 45 2.73 30.28 27.75
C GLN A 45 2.09 31.08 26.61
N GLU A 46 1.69 32.33 26.88
CA GLU A 46 1.08 33.19 25.87
C GLU A 46 2.04 33.51 24.73
N ILE A 47 3.29 33.90 25.04
CA ILE A 47 4.32 34.17 24.03
C ILE A 47 4.63 32.92 23.21
N THR A 48 4.75 31.76 23.85
CA THR A 48 5.02 30.49 23.16
C THR A 48 3.86 30.10 22.26
N GLN A 49 2.62 30.30 22.70
CA GLN A 49 1.42 29.99 21.92
C GLN A 49 1.27 30.93 20.73
N GLN A 50 1.53 32.23 20.90
CA GLN A 50 1.51 33.20 19.81
C GLN A 50 2.62 32.91 18.79
N MET A 51 3.84 32.61 19.24
CA MET A 51 4.94 32.22 18.35
C MET A 51 4.62 30.94 17.56
N ASN A 52 4.07 29.91 18.23
CA ASN A 52 3.69 28.67 17.59
C ASN A 52 2.58 28.87 16.54
N THR A 53 1.54 29.63 16.88
CA THR A 53 0.35 29.78 16.03
C THR A 53 0.55 30.75 14.88
N LYS A 54 1.25 31.87 15.10
CA LYS A 54 1.36 32.96 14.11
C LYS A 54 2.64 32.93 13.29
N ILE A 55 3.69 32.23 13.73
CA ILE A 55 4.98 32.20 13.01
C ILE A 55 5.32 30.78 12.60
N ILE A 56 5.36 29.83 13.54
CA ILE A 56 5.89 28.49 13.24
C ILE A 56 4.97 27.71 12.29
N LYS A 57 3.65 27.67 12.58
CA LYS A 57 2.69 26.99 11.69
C LYS A 57 2.72 27.48 10.24
N PRO A 58 2.55 28.78 9.94
CA PRO A 58 2.51 29.23 8.56
C PRO A 58 3.87 29.07 7.87
N LEU A 59 4.98 29.19 8.60
CA LEU A 59 6.31 28.90 8.07
C LEU A 59 6.49 27.42 7.71
N CYS A 60 5.98 26.50 8.55
CA CYS A 60 5.99 25.07 8.24
C CYS A 60 5.21 24.76 6.96
N GLU A 61 4.02 25.33 6.81
CA GLU A 61 3.16 25.15 5.63
C GLU A 61 3.80 25.75 4.36
N GLU A 62 4.45 26.93 4.46
CA GLU A 62 5.18 27.56 3.34
C GLU A 62 6.39 26.70 2.90
N ILE A 63 7.12 26.11 3.85
CA ILE A 63 8.25 25.22 3.54
C ILE A 63 7.75 23.91 2.92
N GLU A 64 6.72 23.30 3.48
CA GLU A 64 6.14 22.06 2.95
C GLU A 64 5.60 22.24 1.52
N THR A 65 4.88 23.33 1.27
CA THR A 65 4.37 23.67 -0.08
C THR A 65 5.51 23.94 -1.05
N ASN A 66 6.55 24.66 -0.63
CA ASN A 66 7.74 24.87 -1.48
C ASN A 66 8.45 23.56 -1.82
N LEU A 67 8.64 22.66 -0.83
CA LEU A 67 9.24 21.34 -1.05
C LEU A 67 8.41 20.51 -2.04
N ARG A 68 7.08 20.50 -1.90
CA ARG A 68 6.14 19.86 -2.84
C ARG A 68 6.24 20.41 -4.26
N LEU A 69 6.26 21.72 -4.41
CA LEU A 69 6.37 22.34 -5.74
C LEU A 69 7.71 22.00 -6.40
N HIS A 70 8.80 22.00 -5.63
CA HIS A 70 10.11 21.60 -6.16
C HIS A 70 10.16 20.11 -6.53
N THR A 71 9.65 19.21 -5.70
CA THR A 71 9.63 17.78 -6.04
C THR A 71 8.78 17.52 -7.27
N HIS A 72 7.66 18.20 -7.47
CA HIS A 72 6.78 17.96 -8.63
C HIS A 72 7.07 18.85 -9.85
N SER A 73 8.10 19.69 -9.79
CA SER A 73 8.50 20.56 -10.90
C SER A 73 8.84 19.78 -12.18
N HIS A 74 9.36 18.56 -12.06
CA HIS A 74 9.67 17.69 -13.21
C HIS A 74 8.43 17.11 -13.91
N LEU A 75 7.25 17.15 -13.27
CA LEU A 75 5.98 16.66 -13.84
C LEU A 75 5.18 17.77 -14.55
N GLN A 76 5.42 19.04 -14.20
CA GLN A 76 4.73 20.18 -14.81
C GLN A 76 5.56 20.75 -15.97
N SER A 77 5.24 20.35 -17.21
CA SER A 77 5.73 20.97 -18.45
C SER A 77 5.06 22.32 -18.77
N GLN A 78 4.63 23.09 -17.76
CA GLN A 78 4.11 24.43 -17.97
C GLN A 78 5.15 25.45 -17.54
N GLU A 79 5.42 26.40 -18.44
CA GLU A 79 6.23 27.59 -18.19
C GLU A 79 5.75 28.26 -16.89
N ILE A 80 6.49 28.07 -15.80
CA ILE A 80 6.27 28.81 -14.57
C ILE A 80 6.57 30.27 -14.94
N PRO A 81 5.63 31.21 -14.82
CA PRO A 81 5.95 32.62 -14.99
C PRO A 81 7.09 32.94 -14.04
N LEU A 82 8.17 33.54 -14.55
CA LEU A 82 9.39 33.94 -13.83
C LEU A 82 9.15 34.92 -12.63
N GLN A 83 7.92 35.04 -12.15
CA GLN A 83 7.45 35.99 -11.14
C GLN A 83 7.15 35.35 -9.77
N THR A 84 7.09 34.03 -9.63
CA THR A 84 7.04 33.39 -8.30
C THR A 84 8.45 32.99 -7.85
N VAL A 85 9.35 33.98 -7.80
CA VAL A 85 10.52 33.90 -6.92
C VAL A 85 9.98 33.93 -5.50
N GLN A 86 9.59 32.77 -4.98
CA GLN A 86 9.26 32.66 -3.56
C GLN A 86 10.50 33.11 -2.79
N PRO A 87 10.36 34.07 -1.87
CA PRO A 87 11.50 34.66 -1.19
C PRO A 87 12.26 33.54 -0.48
N ASP A 88 13.59 33.51 -0.67
CA ASP A 88 14.44 32.51 -0.07
C ASP A 88 14.29 32.55 1.46
N CYS A 89 13.52 31.61 2.00
CA CYS A 89 13.31 31.48 3.43
C CYS A 89 14.59 31.01 4.17
N LYS A 90 15.72 30.91 3.46
CA LYS A 90 17.05 30.60 4.00
C LYS A 90 17.46 31.60 5.08
N ASP A 91 17.27 32.88 4.84
CA ASP A 91 17.68 33.95 5.77
C ASP A 91 16.86 33.86 7.07
N SER A 92 15.58 33.55 6.94
CA SER A 92 14.65 33.33 8.05
C SER A 92 14.99 32.11 8.92
N LEU A 93 15.60 31.07 8.34
CA LEU A 93 15.95 29.84 9.05
C LEU A 93 17.37 29.85 9.64
N SER A 94 18.19 30.85 9.32
CA SER A 94 19.55 31.00 9.87
C SER A 94 19.57 31.44 11.34
N LEU A 95 18.40 31.64 11.97
CA LEU A 95 18.31 32.08 13.35
C LEU A 95 18.96 31.09 14.33
N PRO A 96 19.86 31.56 15.21
CA PRO A 96 20.28 30.78 16.36
C PRO A 96 19.08 30.47 17.26
N PRO A 97 19.14 29.39 18.08
CA PRO A 97 18.06 29.04 18.99
C PRO A 97 17.70 30.23 19.88
N LEU A 98 16.41 30.57 19.93
CA LEU A 98 15.92 31.69 20.72
C LEU A 98 15.90 31.27 22.19
N TYR A 99 16.60 32.04 23.03
CA TYR A 99 16.52 31.89 24.47
C TYR A 99 15.26 32.63 24.95
N LEU A 100 14.32 31.87 25.52
CA LEU A 100 13.05 32.37 26.01
C LEU A 100 12.86 31.85 27.43
N PHE A 101 12.98 32.71 28.44
CA PHE A 101 12.65 32.40 29.84
C PHE A 101 13.14 31.01 30.28
N HIS A 102 14.46 30.78 30.20
CA HIS A 102 15.13 29.51 30.53
C HIS A 102 14.79 28.30 29.64
N SER A 103 14.21 28.52 28.45
CA SER A 103 14.02 27.47 27.43
C SER A 103 14.61 27.90 26.09
N PHE A 104 15.31 26.97 25.45
CA PHE A 104 15.81 27.14 24.09
C PHE A 104 14.74 26.69 23.10
N VAL A 105 14.32 27.60 22.23
CA VAL A 105 13.41 27.29 21.12
C VAL A 105 14.20 27.34 19.82
N SER A 106 14.50 26.16 19.27
CA SER A 106 15.08 26.06 17.93
C SER A 106 13.96 26.03 16.89
N LEU A 107 13.96 27.03 16.00
CA LEU A 107 13.00 27.09 14.89
C LEU A 107 13.19 25.89 13.94
N LYS A 108 14.47 25.58 13.62
CA LYS A 108 14.84 24.42 12.80
C LYS A 108 14.33 23.09 13.38
N GLY A 109 14.45 22.90 14.69
CA GLY A 109 13.99 21.67 15.36
C GLY A 109 12.47 21.51 15.29
N LYS A 110 11.72 22.60 15.50
CA LYS A 110 10.25 22.55 15.41
C LYS A 110 9.76 22.28 13.99
N ILE A 111 10.41 22.87 12.98
CA ILE A 111 10.09 22.61 11.58
C ILE A 111 10.47 21.15 11.22
N GLY A 112 11.64 20.68 11.65
CA GLY A 112 12.08 19.31 11.47
C GLY A 112 11.07 18.30 12.02
N ASN A 113 10.64 18.47 13.27
CA ASN A 113 9.63 17.59 13.89
C ASN A 113 8.28 17.63 13.17
N TYR A 114 7.88 18.80 12.63
CA TYR A 114 6.65 18.93 11.86
C TYR A 114 6.73 18.17 10.53
N LEU A 115 7.83 18.36 9.78
CA LEU A 115 8.08 17.67 8.52
C LEU A 115 8.21 16.15 8.74
N GLU A 116 8.88 15.72 9.79
CA GLU A 116 9.00 14.30 10.13
C GLU A 116 7.65 13.66 10.39
N LYS A 117 6.81 14.29 11.24
CA LYS A 117 5.47 13.80 11.53
C LYS A 117 4.59 13.74 10.28
N THR A 118 4.60 14.80 9.48
CA THR A 118 3.77 14.86 8.26
C THR A 118 4.22 13.85 7.22
N PHE A 119 5.53 13.70 6.98
CA PHE A 119 6.04 12.69 6.05
C PHE A 119 5.76 11.27 6.54
N TYR A 120 5.89 10.99 7.84
CA TYR A 120 5.55 9.68 8.40
C TYR A 120 4.04 9.40 8.27
N ASP A 121 3.18 10.33 8.67
CA ASP A 121 1.73 10.16 8.58
C ASP A 121 1.28 9.95 7.12
N LEU A 122 1.82 10.72 6.17
CA LEU A 122 1.49 10.58 4.75
C LEU A 122 2.03 9.29 4.11
N THR A 123 3.25 8.87 4.46
CA THR A 123 3.80 7.58 3.99
C THR A 123 3.03 6.39 4.54
N THR A 124 2.51 6.46 5.77
CA THR A 124 1.65 5.37 6.30
C THR A 124 0.34 5.24 5.54
N VAL A 125 -0.21 6.35 5.01
CA VAL A 125 -1.44 6.33 4.19
C VAL A 125 -1.14 5.82 2.78
N ALA A 126 -0.04 6.27 2.18
CA ALA A 126 0.36 5.91 0.82
C ALA A 126 1.83 5.45 0.78
N LEU A 127 2.05 4.15 1.04
CA LEU A 127 3.40 3.58 1.11
C LEU A 127 4.17 3.72 -0.20
N HIS A 128 3.51 3.80 -1.36
CA HIS A 128 4.18 3.93 -2.66
C HIS A 128 4.85 5.29 -2.86
N ASP A 129 4.40 6.33 -2.14
CA ASP A 129 4.95 7.68 -2.24
C ASP A 129 6.18 7.89 -1.35
N TRP A 130 6.66 6.85 -0.66
CA TRP A 130 7.84 6.91 0.22
C TRP A 130 9.06 7.54 -0.45
N ARG A 131 9.27 7.26 -1.75
CA ARG A 131 10.39 7.80 -2.51
C ARG A 131 10.28 9.31 -2.68
N THR A 132 9.08 9.82 -2.99
CA THR A 132 8.80 11.24 -3.15
C THR A 132 9.07 11.99 -1.84
N TYR A 133 8.65 11.42 -0.70
CA TYR A 133 8.93 12.02 0.62
C TYR A 133 10.42 11.93 0.99
N GLY A 134 11.13 10.88 0.58
CA GLY A 134 12.59 10.79 0.69
C GLY A 134 13.29 11.92 -0.07
N GLU A 135 12.87 12.19 -1.31
CA GLU A 135 13.39 13.31 -2.11
C GLU A 135 13.09 14.68 -1.46
N MET A 136 11.91 14.87 -0.87
CA MET A 136 11.59 16.08 -0.11
C MET A 136 12.52 16.30 1.08
N ARG A 137 12.90 15.24 1.81
CA ARG A 137 13.83 15.33 2.94
C ARG A 137 15.23 15.73 2.47
N CYS A 138 15.71 15.15 1.37
CA CYS A 138 16.98 15.56 0.77
C CYS A 138 16.96 17.04 0.36
N LEU A 139 15.86 17.50 -0.23
CA LEU A 139 15.68 18.91 -0.57
C LEU A 139 15.62 19.81 0.66
N ALA A 140 14.95 19.38 1.73
CA ALA A 140 14.89 20.13 2.99
C ALA A 140 16.27 20.27 3.63
N GLN A 141 17.07 19.21 3.61
CA GLN A 141 18.45 19.24 4.09
C GLN A 141 19.31 20.18 3.24
N HIS A 142 19.24 20.07 1.91
CA HIS A 142 20.07 20.88 1.00
C HIS A 142 19.68 22.37 0.98
N LYS A 143 18.38 22.67 1.00
CA LYS A 143 17.88 24.05 0.88
C LYS A 143 17.82 24.78 2.22
N TYR A 144 17.48 24.10 3.31
CA TYR A 144 17.20 24.73 4.60
C TYR A 144 18.11 24.27 5.74
N ASN A 145 19.03 23.32 5.50
CA ASN A 145 19.88 22.71 6.54
C ASN A 145 19.05 22.16 7.72
N ILE A 146 17.90 21.55 7.42
CA ILE A 146 17.06 20.85 8.39
C ILE A 146 17.39 19.36 8.30
N SER A 147 17.92 18.79 9.38
CA SER A 147 18.13 17.35 9.50
C SER A 147 16.85 16.69 10.04
N THR A 148 16.19 15.89 9.20
CA THR A 148 15.10 15.00 9.61
C THR A 148 15.64 13.59 9.81
N VAL A 149 14.99 12.77 10.64
CA VAL A 149 15.33 11.34 10.78
C VAL A 149 15.10 10.62 9.44
N GLU A 150 15.91 9.61 9.15
CA GLU A 150 15.74 8.77 7.96
C GLU A 150 14.50 7.88 8.05
N ASP A 151 13.87 7.60 6.91
CA ASP A 151 12.80 6.62 6.82
C ASP A 151 13.38 5.21 6.96
N THR A 152 13.43 4.73 8.20
CA THR A 152 13.51 3.28 8.46
C THR A 152 12.13 2.63 8.43
N LEU A 153 11.23 3.15 7.61
CA LEU A 153 10.09 2.36 7.16
C LEU A 153 10.65 1.18 6.37
N PRO A 154 10.19 -0.06 6.59
CA PRO A 154 10.69 -1.24 5.89
C PRO A 154 10.42 -1.10 4.38
N SER A 155 11.38 -0.49 3.67
CA SER A 155 11.24 0.07 2.33
C SER A 155 11.46 -0.95 1.21
N GLN A 156 11.73 -2.22 1.54
CA GLN A 156 12.09 -3.23 0.54
C GLN A 156 11.45 -4.61 0.72
N THR A 157 10.54 -4.80 1.68
CA THR A 157 9.83 -6.08 1.87
C THR A 157 8.32 -5.99 1.73
N LEU A 158 7.76 -4.80 1.47
CA LEU A 158 6.36 -4.62 1.12
C LEU A 158 6.13 -4.82 -0.39
N GLU A 159 6.50 -5.99 -0.90
CA GLU A 159 5.67 -6.64 -1.91
C GLU A 159 4.36 -6.96 -1.12
N GLN A 160 3.49 -5.95 -0.97
CA GLN A 160 2.26 -5.96 -0.14
C GLN A 160 1.19 -6.76 -0.88
N GLY A 161 1.52 -7.98 -1.27
CA GLY A 161 0.59 -8.94 -1.79
C GLY A 161 -0.37 -9.42 -0.70
N LEU A 162 -1.48 -10.02 -1.13
CA LEU A 162 -2.42 -10.70 -0.25
C LEU A 162 -1.71 -11.67 0.68
N ASP A 163 -2.00 -11.57 1.97
CA ASP A 163 -1.44 -12.47 2.98
C ASP A 163 -2.02 -13.88 2.82
N VAL A 164 -1.19 -14.91 3.00
CA VAL A 164 -1.57 -16.33 2.97
C VAL A 164 -2.74 -16.61 3.91
N LEU A 165 -2.82 -15.93 5.07
CA LEU A 165 -3.94 -16.07 6.01
C LEU A 165 -5.26 -15.53 5.45
N GLU A 166 -5.22 -14.40 4.74
CA GLU A 166 -6.39 -13.82 4.10
C GLU A 166 -6.87 -14.69 2.94
N ILE A 167 -5.93 -15.20 2.13
CA ILE A 167 -6.21 -16.18 1.07
C ILE A 167 -6.81 -17.46 1.66
N MET A 168 -6.27 -17.95 2.78
CA MET A 168 -6.81 -19.13 3.47
C MET A 168 -8.26 -18.90 3.92
N ARG A 169 -8.55 -17.79 4.59
CA ARG A 169 -9.92 -17.46 5.04
C ARG A 169 -10.91 -17.36 3.87
N ASN A 170 -10.46 -16.77 2.76
CA ASN A 170 -11.27 -16.50 1.58
C ASN A 170 -10.91 -17.39 0.38
N ILE A 171 -10.55 -18.65 0.61
CA ILE A 171 -10.07 -19.56 -0.45
C ILE A 171 -11.06 -19.68 -1.62
N HIS A 172 -12.36 -19.61 -1.33
CA HIS A 172 -13.44 -19.70 -2.31
C HIS A 172 -13.48 -18.50 -3.27
N ILE A 173 -13.12 -17.31 -2.79
CA ILE A 173 -13.01 -16.09 -3.60
C ILE A 173 -11.71 -16.13 -4.40
N PHE A 174 -10.61 -16.49 -3.73
CA PHE A 174 -9.28 -16.58 -4.35
C PHE A 174 -9.29 -17.52 -5.56
N VAL A 175 -9.81 -18.73 -5.39
CA VAL A 175 -9.84 -19.76 -6.43
C VAL A 175 -10.67 -19.36 -7.66
N SER A 176 -11.66 -18.48 -7.48
CA SER A 176 -12.51 -17.96 -8.57
C SER A 176 -11.90 -16.75 -9.28
N LYS A 177 -11.29 -15.84 -8.52
CA LYS A 177 -10.74 -14.59 -9.05
C LYS A 177 -9.34 -14.70 -9.63
N TYR A 178 -8.56 -15.70 -9.23
CA TYR A 178 -7.16 -15.83 -9.65
C TYR A 178 -6.96 -16.97 -10.65
N GLN A 179 -6.00 -16.80 -11.54
CA GLN A 179 -5.56 -17.84 -12.46
C GLN A 179 -4.11 -18.19 -12.18
N TYR A 180 -3.82 -19.49 -12.13
CA TYR A 180 -2.48 -19.99 -11.87
C TYR A 180 -1.68 -20.15 -13.17
N ASN A 181 -0.55 -19.43 -13.26
CA ASN A 181 0.45 -19.69 -14.29
C ASN A 181 1.50 -20.66 -13.75
N LEU A 182 1.45 -21.90 -14.24
CA LEU A 182 2.36 -22.97 -13.82
C LEU A 182 3.83 -22.66 -14.17
N ASN A 183 4.09 -22.00 -15.30
CA ASN A 183 5.46 -21.77 -15.79
C ASN A 183 6.21 -20.81 -14.89
N ASN A 184 5.55 -19.70 -14.53
CA ASN A 184 6.17 -18.67 -13.69
C ASN A 184 5.92 -18.90 -12.21
N GLN A 185 5.03 -19.83 -11.84
CA GLN A 185 4.53 -20.02 -10.48
C GLN A 185 4.00 -18.71 -9.90
N ILE A 186 3.12 -18.05 -10.65
CA ILE A 186 2.49 -16.79 -10.27
C ILE A 186 0.97 -16.93 -10.40
N PHE A 187 0.24 -16.38 -9.43
CA PHE A 187 -1.19 -16.16 -9.59
C PHE A 187 -1.47 -14.74 -10.07
N ILE A 188 -2.36 -14.62 -11.05
CA ILE A 188 -2.76 -13.34 -11.61
C ILE A 188 -4.27 -13.19 -11.43
N GLU A 189 -4.72 -12.03 -10.98
CA GLU A 189 -6.14 -11.71 -10.88
C GLU A 189 -6.77 -11.62 -12.28
N HIS A 190 -7.91 -12.30 -12.47
CA HIS A 190 -8.63 -12.36 -13.75
C HIS A 190 -9.26 -11.01 -14.14
N SER A 191 -9.78 -10.28 -13.14
CA SER A 191 -10.43 -8.98 -13.34
C SER A 191 -10.34 -8.18 -12.05
N SER A 192 -9.80 -6.97 -12.12
CA SER A 192 -9.78 -6.04 -10.99
C SER A 192 -10.57 -4.77 -11.35
N ASN A 193 -11.15 -4.14 -10.33
CA ASN A 193 -11.76 -2.81 -10.48
C ASN A 193 -10.69 -1.68 -10.43
N ASN A 194 -9.44 -2.04 -10.15
CA ASN A 194 -8.32 -1.12 -10.02
C ASN A 194 -7.58 -0.98 -11.36
N LYS A 195 -6.77 0.08 -11.49
CA LYS A 195 -5.92 0.30 -12.69
C LYS A 195 -4.88 -0.81 -12.90
N HIS A 196 -4.58 -1.59 -11.85
CA HIS A 196 -3.59 -2.66 -11.86
C HIS A 196 -4.22 -3.99 -11.44
N LEU A 197 -3.72 -5.08 -12.00
CA LEU A 197 -4.08 -6.44 -11.59
C LEU A 197 -3.19 -6.87 -10.43
N ASN A 198 -3.78 -7.53 -9.43
CA ASN A 198 -3.00 -8.09 -8.35
C ASN A 198 -2.31 -9.38 -8.79
N THR A 199 -1.05 -9.55 -8.37
CA THR A 199 -0.27 -10.76 -8.61
C THR A 199 0.23 -11.35 -7.30
N ILE A 200 0.11 -12.66 -7.12
CA ILE A 200 0.69 -13.36 -5.98
C ILE A 200 1.88 -14.16 -6.46
N ASN A 201 3.05 -13.72 -6.02
CA ASN A 201 4.33 -14.37 -6.25
C ASN A 201 4.69 -15.27 -5.07
N ILE A 202 5.66 -16.13 -5.34
CA ILE A 202 6.39 -16.90 -4.36
C ILE A 202 6.90 -16.04 -3.18
N ARG A 203 7.42 -14.83 -3.46
CA ARG A 203 7.93 -13.91 -2.44
C ARG A 203 6.88 -13.46 -1.43
N HIS A 204 5.62 -13.29 -1.86
CA HIS A 204 4.52 -12.94 -0.96
C HIS A 204 4.26 -14.07 0.06
N ILE A 205 4.32 -15.31 -0.39
CA ILE A 205 4.18 -16.48 0.48
C ILE A 205 5.37 -16.60 1.44
N ALA A 206 6.59 -16.36 0.95
CA ALA A 206 7.79 -16.33 1.78
C ALA A 206 7.65 -15.30 2.93
N ASN A 207 7.18 -14.10 2.60
CA ASN A 207 6.95 -13.04 3.57
C ASN A 207 5.89 -13.45 4.61
N SER A 208 4.77 -14.02 4.19
CA SER A 208 3.74 -14.53 5.10
C SER A 208 4.28 -15.63 6.04
N ILE A 209 5.13 -16.54 5.54
CA ILE A 209 5.77 -17.57 6.37
C ILE A 209 6.74 -16.94 7.36
N ARG A 210 7.47 -15.90 6.95
CA ARG A 210 8.40 -15.18 7.84
C ARG A 210 7.68 -14.42 8.95
N THR A 211 6.51 -13.85 8.67
CA THR A 211 5.74 -13.08 9.66
C THR A 211 4.95 -13.96 10.61
N HIS A 212 4.31 -15.02 10.10
CA HIS A 212 3.37 -15.85 10.88
C HIS A 212 3.98 -17.19 11.34
N GLY A 213 5.17 -17.53 10.87
CA GLY A 213 5.90 -18.75 11.19
C GLY A 213 5.44 -19.97 10.37
N THR A 214 6.23 -21.04 10.38
CA THR A 214 6.00 -22.23 9.54
C THR A 214 4.68 -22.96 9.84
N GLY A 215 4.07 -22.72 11.01
CA GLY A 215 2.78 -23.32 11.40
C GLY A 215 1.62 -23.00 10.45
N ILE A 216 1.62 -21.83 9.81
CA ILE A 216 0.58 -21.46 8.83
C ILE A 216 0.60 -22.32 7.56
N MET A 217 1.72 -22.97 7.24
CA MET A 217 1.79 -23.89 6.10
C MET A 217 0.86 -25.09 6.30
N ASN A 218 0.99 -25.77 7.44
CA ASN A 218 0.22 -26.99 7.72
C ASN A 218 -1.28 -26.70 7.82
N THR A 219 -1.65 -25.58 8.43
CA THR A 219 -3.06 -25.17 8.54
C THR A 219 -3.65 -24.83 7.17
N THR A 220 -2.89 -24.12 6.32
CA THR A 220 -3.34 -23.76 4.97
C THR A 220 -3.50 -24.98 4.07
N VAL A 221 -2.57 -25.95 4.15
CA VAL A 221 -2.68 -27.21 3.42
C VAL A 221 -3.92 -28.00 3.87
N ASN A 222 -4.18 -28.08 5.18
CA ASN A 222 -5.37 -28.75 5.72
C ASN A 222 -6.67 -28.07 5.25
N PHE A 223 -6.75 -26.74 5.33
CA PHE A 223 -7.93 -26.01 4.88
C PHE A 223 -8.18 -26.18 3.38
N THR A 224 -7.10 -26.13 2.58
CA THR A 224 -7.20 -26.37 1.14
C THR A 224 -7.62 -27.80 0.83
N TYR A 225 -7.18 -28.79 1.59
CA TYR A 225 -7.63 -30.17 1.48
C TYR A 225 -9.13 -30.32 1.77
N GLN A 226 -9.64 -29.66 2.82
CA GLN A 226 -11.07 -29.65 3.12
C GLN A 226 -11.90 -29.02 1.99
N PHE A 227 -11.40 -27.92 1.40
CA PHE A 227 -12.02 -27.29 0.24
C PHE A 227 -12.03 -28.23 -0.98
N LEU A 228 -10.89 -28.86 -1.29
CA LEU A 228 -10.76 -29.84 -2.38
C LEU A 228 -11.71 -31.02 -2.21
N ARG A 229 -11.84 -31.57 -1.00
CA ARG A 229 -12.77 -32.66 -0.70
C ARG A 229 -14.21 -32.27 -1.08
N LYS A 230 -14.67 -31.08 -0.70
CA LYS A 230 -16.01 -30.59 -1.05
C LYS A 230 -16.19 -30.45 -2.57
N LYS A 231 -15.20 -29.89 -3.27
CA LYS A 231 -15.24 -29.73 -4.74
C LYS A 231 -15.16 -31.07 -5.48
N LEU A 232 -14.40 -32.04 -4.98
CA LEU A 232 -14.31 -33.38 -5.56
C LEU A 232 -15.61 -34.17 -5.40
N ILE A 233 -16.37 -33.95 -4.33
CA ILE A 233 -17.71 -34.52 -4.19
C ILE A 233 -18.63 -33.98 -5.29
N ILE A 234 -18.63 -32.66 -5.52
CA ILE A 234 -19.40 -32.02 -6.61
C ILE A 234 -18.95 -32.54 -7.97
N PHE A 235 -17.63 -32.67 -8.17
CA PHE A 235 -17.05 -33.24 -9.39
C PHE A 235 -17.53 -34.68 -9.65
N SER A 236 -17.54 -35.50 -8.60
CA SER A 236 -18.05 -36.87 -8.67
C SER A 236 -19.55 -36.90 -9.01
N GLN A 237 -20.35 -36.08 -8.32
CA GLN A 237 -21.79 -35.96 -8.59
C GLN A 237 -22.07 -35.57 -10.04
N PHE A 238 -21.30 -34.64 -10.59
CA PHE A 238 -21.41 -34.24 -12.00
C PHE A 238 -21.10 -35.40 -12.96
N LEU A 239 -20.06 -36.20 -12.68
CA LEU A 239 -19.72 -37.36 -13.52
C LEU A 239 -20.74 -38.50 -13.42
N TYR A 240 -21.42 -38.64 -12.27
CA TYR A 240 -22.46 -39.64 -12.06
C TYR A 240 -23.84 -39.21 -12.57
N ASP A 241 -24.01 -37.97 -13.03
CA ASP A 241 -25.24 -37.54 -13.69
C ASP A 241 -25.51 -38.43 -14.91
N GLU A 242 -26.66 -39.11 -14.90
CA GLU A 242 -27.06 -40.05 -15.95
C GLU A 242 -27.14 -39.39 -17.34
N HIS A 243 -27.46 -38.10 -17.43
CA HIS A 243 -27.49 -37.38 -18.71
C HIS A 243 -26.10 -37.22 -19.33
N ILE A 244 -25.07 -37.04 -18.50
CA ILE A 244 -23.68 -36.86 -18.92
C ILE A 244 -23.02 -38.22 -19.15
N LYS A 245 -23.16 -39.12 -18.16
CA LYS A 245 -22.62 -40.48 -18.19
C LYS A 245 -23.11 -41.29 -19.39
N SER A 246 -24.43 -41.28 -19.66
CA SER A 246 -24.98 -42.01 -20.80
C SER A 246 -24.43 -41.51 -22.14
N ARG A 247 -24.15 -40.21 -22.26
CA ARG A 247 -23.59 -39.61 -23.47
C ARG A 247 -22.11 -39.95 -23.64
N LEU A 248 -21.34 -39.89 -22.56
CA LEU A 248 -19.93 -40.31 -22.53
C LEU A 248 -19.79 -41.80 -22.87
N LEU A 249 -20.65 -42.67 -22.34
CA LEU A 249 -20.64 -44.10 -22.64
C LEU A 249 -20.94 -44.38 -24.12
N LYS A 250 -21.92 -43.68 -24.72
CA LYS A 250 -22.22 -43.80 -26.15
C LYS A 250 -21.03 -43.42 -27.03
N ASP A 251 -20.31 -42.36 -26.65
CA ASP A 251 -19.11 -41.94 -27.38
C ASP A 251 -17.93 -42.88 -27.16
N LEU A 252 -17.78 -43.43 -25.96
CA LEU A 252 -16.75 -44.42 -25.65
C LEU A 252 -16.97 -45.73 -26.40
N CYS A 253 -18.21 -46.25 -26.47
CA CYS A 253 -18.52 -47.43 -27.28
C CYS A 253 -18.18 -47.19 -28.75
N PHE A 254 -18.64 -46.08 -29.31
CA PHE A 254 -18.35 -45.76 -30.71
C PHE A 254 -16.84 -45.63 -30.99
N PHE A 255 -16.08 -45.02 -30.08
CA PHE A 255 -14.64 -44.90 -30.22
C PHE A 255 -13.94 -46.26 -30.18
N ARG A 256 -14.42 -47.19 -29.34
CA ARG A 256 -13.89 -48.56 -29.29
C ARG A 256 -14.22 -49.35 -30.55
N ASP A 257 -15.46 -49.25 -31.04
CA ASP A 257 -15.93 -50.00 -32.21
C ASP A 257 -15.23 -49.55 -33.50
N ASN A 258 -14.87 -48.27 -33.61
CA ASN A 258 -14.28 -47.68 -34.81
C ASN A 258 -12.78 -47.35 -34.66
N LYS A 259 -12.11 -47.91 -33.65
CA LYS A 259 -10.71 -47.59 -33.31
C LYS A 259 -9.73 -47.81 -34.46
N VAL A 260 -9.94 -48.88 -35.25
CA VAL A 260 -9.10 -49.25 -36.40
C VAL A 260 -9.33 -48.32 -37.58
N GLN A 261 -10.59 -47.92 -37.82
CA GLN A 261 -10.96 -47.04 -38.94
C GLN A 261 -10.57 -45.58 -38.70
N LEU A 262 -10.56 -45.14 -37.44
CA LEU A 262 -10.29 -43.76 -37.06
C LEU A 262 -8.82 -43.49 -36.71
N ASP A 263 -7.92 -44.47 -36.87
CA ASP A 263 -6.50 -44.34 -36.46
C ASP A 263 -6.38 -43.87 -35.00
N SER A 264 -7.26 -44.37 -34.13
CA SER A 264 -7.40 -43.94 -32.73
C SER A 264 -7.64 -42.44 -32.50
N LYS A 265 -8.08 -41.68 -33.52
CA LYS A 265 -8.39 -40.25 -33.42
C LYS A 265 -9.88 -40.02 -33.14
N TYR A 266 -10.18 -39.03 -32.30
CA TYR A 266 -11.55 -38.60 -32.06
C TYR A 266 -11.93 -37.50 -33.07
N SER A 267 -12.99 -37.72 -33.85
CA SER A 267 -13.35 -36.82 -34.94
C SER A 267 -13.96 -35.50 -34.45
N TYR A 268 -13.63 -34.41 -35.15
CA TYR A 268 -14.12 -33.06 -34.81
C TYR A 268 -15.65 -32.95 -34.87
N GLU A 269 -16.28 -33.50 -35.93
CA GLU A 269 -17.74 -33.49 -36.08
C GLU A 269 -18.46 -34.12 -34.88
N ARG A 270 -17.85 -35.14 -34.28
CA ARG A 270 -18.42 -35.81 -33.12
C ARG A 270 -18.24 -35.00 -31.84
N ALA A 271 -17.09 -34.36 -31.66
CA ALA A 271 -16.88 -33.38 -30.59
C ALA A 271 -17.91 -32.25 -30.66
N GLU A 272 -18.22 -31.76 -31.87
CA GLU A 272 -19.22 -30.72 -32.07
C GLU A 272 -20.64 -31.21 -31.74
N LYS A 273 -21.02 -32.42 -32.19
CA LYS A 273 -22.30 -33.07 -31.85
C LYS A 273 -22.44 -33.31 -30.34
N PHE A 274 -21.35 -33.68 -29.66
CA PHE A 274 -21.31 -33.84 -28.21
C PHE A 274 -21.56 -32.49 -27.50
N ASN A 275 -20.85 -31.44 -27.92
CA ASN A 275 -20.97 -30.10 -27.33
C ASN A 275 -22.36 -29.47 -27.55
N LYS A 276 -22.88 -29.51 -28.79
CA LYS A 276 -24.28 -29.12 -29.12
C LYS A 276 -25.28 -29.91 -28.28
N GLY A 277 -24.96 -31.18 -28.07
CA GLY A 277 -25.68 -32.09 -27.24
C GLY A 277 -25.85 -31.68 -25.78
N ILE A 278 -24.76 -31.28 -25.14
CA ILE A 278 -24.76 -30.86 -23.74
C ILE A 278 -25.43 -29.49 -23.59
N ARG A 279 -25.27 -28.60 -24.57
CA ARG A 279 -25.99 -27.31 -24.60
C ARG A 279 -27.51 -27.47 -24.54
N ARG A 280 -28.05 -28.56 -25.09
CA ARG A 280 -29.50 -28.86 -25.05
C ARG A 280 -30.01 -29.31 -23.66
N LEU A 281 -29.12 -29.73 -22.75
CA LEU A 281 -29.53 -30.15 -21.40
C LEU A 281 -29.95 -28.96 -20.53
N GLY A 282 -29.53 -27.75 -20.90
CA GLY A 282 -29.92 -26.53 -20.23
C GLY A 282 -28.77 -25.54 -20.15
N VAL A 283 -29.17 -24.28 -19.99
CA VAL A 283 -28.27 -23.16 -19.70
C VAL A 283 -28.72 -22.60 -18.35
N THR A 284 -27.76 -22.31 -17.47
CA THR A 284 -28.11 -21.69 -16.18
C THR A 284 -28.52 -20.23 -16.35
N GLN A 285 -29.09 -19.63 -15.29
CA GLN A 285 -29.56 -18.24 -15.29
C GLN A 285 -28.47 -17.23 -15.70
N GLU A 286 -27.19 -17.58 -15.50
CA GLU A 286 -26.02 -16.79 -15.88
C GLU A 286 -25.54 -17.01 -17.32
N GLY A 287 -26.26 -17.79 -18.14
CA GLY A 287 -25.86 -18.10 -19.51
C GLY A 287 -24.80 -19.19 -19.64
N LEU A 288 -24.37 -19.81 -18.53
CA LEU A 288 -23.34 -20.85 -18.52
C LEU A 288 -23.91 -22.23 -18.87
N THR A 289 -23.21 -22.93 -19.76
CA THR A 289 -23.52 -24.33 -20.08
C THR A 289 -22.99 -25.27 -18.98
N TYR A 290 -23.53 -26.48 -18.89
CA TYR A 290 -23.01 -27.50 -17.96
C TYR A 290 -21.51 -27.79 -18.16
N LEU A 291 -21.01 -27.74 -19.39
CA LEU A 291 -19.57 -27.90 -19.66
C LEU A 291 -18.76 -26.71 -19.15
N ASP A 292 -19.28 -25.49 -19.23
CA ASP A 292 -18.59 -24.31 -18.73
C ASP A 292 -18.53 -24.31 -17.20
N GLN A 293 -19.61 -24.73 -16.54
CA GLN A 293 -19.59 -24.96 -15.09
C GLN A 293 -18.57 -26.02 -14.68
N PHE A 294 -18.46 -27.09 -15.46
CA PHE A 294 -17.46 -28.13 -15.22
C PHE A 294 -16.03 -27.62 -15.42
N ARG A 295 -15.80 -26.80 -16.44
CA ARG A 295 -14.51 -26.12 -16.66
C ARG A 295 -14.16 -25.23 -15.48
N ILE A 296 -15.09 -24.40 -15.02
CA ILE A 296 -14.90 -23.55 -13.83
C ILE A 296 -14.57 -24.40 -12.60
N LEU A 297 -15.27 -25.53 -12.40
CA LEU A 297 -14.98 -26.45 -11.32
C LEU A 297 -13.56 -27.04 -11.40
N ILE A 298 -13.12 -27.46 -12.59
CA ILE A 298 -11.77 -27.97 -12.80
C ILE A 298 -10.73 -26.86 -12.56
N THR A 299 -10.96 -25.67 -13.09
CA THR A 299 -10.07 -24.50 -12.85
C THR A 299 -9.98 -24.21 -11.36
N HIS A 300 -11.10 -24.27 -10.63
CA HIS A 300 -11.10 -24.07 -9.20
C HIS A 300 -10.26 -25.12 -8.44
N ILE A 301 -10.41 -26.40 -8.80
CA ILE A 301 -9.60 -27.49 -8.24
C ILE A 301 -8.11 -27.29 -8.57
N GLY A 302 -7.81 -26.94 -9.82
CA GLY A 302 -6.45 -26.69 -10.31
C GLY A 302 -5.78 -25.52 -9.58
N ASN A 303 -6.47 -24.39 -9.42
CA ASN A 303 -5.98 -23.23 -8.68
C ASN A 303 -5.69 -23.57 -7.21
N ALA A 304 -6.58 -24.31 -6.54
CA ALA A 304 -6.36 -24.76 -5.16
C ALA A 304 -5.15 -25.70 -5.04
N MET A 305 -4.95 -26.61 -6.00
CA MET A 305 -3.75 -27.46 -6.04
C MET A 305 -2.47 -26.67 -6.33
N GLY A 306 -2.53 -25.71 -7.25
CA GLY A 306 -1.43 -24.80 -7.56
C GLY A 306 -1.01 -23.97 -6.35
N TYR A 307 -1.97 -23.57 -5.52
CA TYR A 307 -1.71 -22.83 -4.29
C TYR A 307 -0.96 -23.67 -3.26
N VAL A 308 -1.41 -24.92 -3.03
CA VAL A 308 -0.69 -25.88 -2.16
C VAL A 308 0.72 -26.15 -2.68
N ARG A 309 0.89 -26.28 -4.00
CA ARG A 309 2.20 -26.46 -4.61
C ARG A 309 3.11 -25.26 -4.31
N MET A 310 2.63 -24.04 -4.53
CA MET A 310 3.41 -22.82 -4.29
C MET A 310 3.83 -22.69 -2.81
N ILE A 311 2.91 -22.96 -1.87
CA ILE A 311 3.20 -22.96 -0.44
C ILE A 311 4.24 -24.01 -0.06
N ARG A 312 4.13 -25.23 -0.60
CA ARG A 312 5.07 -26.31 -0.29
C ARG A 312 6.47 -26.04 -0.85
N SER A 313 6.54 -25.48 -2.06
CA SER A 313 7.81 -25.05 -2.65
C SER A 313 8.52 -24.04 -1.76
N GLU A 314 7.79 -23.06 -1.22
CA GLU A 314 8.37 -22.07 -0.30
C GLU A 314 8.73 -22.63 1.07
N GLY A 315 7.90 -23.51 1.64
CA GLY A 315 8.23 -24.16 2.90
C GLY A 315 9.55 -24.93 2.86
N LEU A 316 9.92 -25.51 1.71
CA LEU A 316 11.22 -26.17 1.54
C LEU A 316 12.37 -25.16 1.46
N HIS A 317 12.18 -24.02 0.80
CA HIS A 317 13.19 -22.97 0.68
C HIS A 317 13.45 -22.22 1.99
N CYS A 318 12.43 -22.05 2.84
CA CYS A 318 12.60 -21.40 4.16
C CYS A 318 13.17 -22.32 5.24
N CYS A 319 13.08 -23.65 5.08
CA CYS A 319 13.56 -24.65 6.05
C CYS A 319 14.96 -25.22 5.74
N SER A 320 15.59 -24.79 4.65
CA SER A 320 16.97 -25.16 4.29
C SER A 320 17.97 -24.14 4.79
#